data_AF-A0AAU8J3L4-F1
#
_entry.id   AF-A0AAU8J3L4-F1
#
_cell.length_a   1.000
_cell.length_b   1.000
_cell.length_c   1.000
_cell.angle_alpha   90.00
_cell.angle_beta   90.00
_cell.angle_gamma   90.00
#
_symmetry.space_group_name_H-M   'P 1'
#
loop_
_entity.id
_entity.type
_entity.pdbx_description
1 polymer ?
#
loop_
_entity_poly.entity_id
_entity_poly.type
_entity_poly.pdbx_seq_one_letter_code
_entity_poly.pdbx_strand_id
1 'polypeptide(L)'
;MIGMTQIESDEARRIVESELVLPAGDLLDIAEARHPGGRGALGLEFGRYEGSASRYLFSTEVEDEEGTVWQLLLDAHTGEVVQDTEVPEEEIPPA
;
A
#
# COMPACT_ATOMS: atom_id res chain seq x y z
N MET A 1 -3.51 12.86 -9.40
CA MET A 1 -2.68 11.65 -9.26
C MET A 1 -1.92 11.81 -7.96
N ILE A 2 -2.08 10.88 -7.01
CA ILE A 2 -1.27 10.88 -5.79
C ILE A 2 0.07 10.26 -6.17
N GLY A 3 1.14 11.05 -6.08
CA GLY A 3 2.50 10.57 -6.34
C GLY A 3 3.13 10.02 -5.07
N MET A 4 3.72 8.84 -5.18
CA MET A 4 4.53 8.23 -4.13
C MET A 4 5.97 8.11 -4.63
N THR A 5 6.91 8.66 -3.87
CA THR A 5 8.34 8.41 -4.09
C THR A 5 8.76 7.24 -3.22
N GLN A 6 9.30 6.18 -3.84
CA GLN A 6 9.86 5.04 -3.13
C GLN A 6 10.99 5.49 -2.19
N ILE A 7 11.01 4.92 -0.99
CA ILE A 7 12.08 5.17 -0.01
C ILE A 7 12.96 3.94 0.15
N GLU A 8 14.21 4.15 0.56
CA GLU A 8 15.16 3.07 0.79
C GLU A 8 14.72 2.18 1.98
N SER A 9 15.10 0.90 1.96
CA SER A 9 14.71 -0.07 2.98
C SER A 9 15.12 0.35 4.40
N ASP A 10 16.27 0.99 4.58
CA ASP A 10 16.71 1.52 5.88
C ASP A 10 15.85 2.68 6.38
N GLU A 11 15.30 3.48 5.46
CA GLU A 11 14.33 4.50 5.82
C GLU A 11 12.97 3.88 6.17
N ALA A 12 12.48 2.95 5.35
CA ALA A 12 11.25 2.20 5.63
C ALA A 12 11.29 1.51 7.01
N ARG A 13 12.42 0.90 7.36
CA ARG A 13 12.61 0.32 8.70
C ARG A 13 12.55 1.37 9.80
N ARG A 14 13.24 2.50 9.63
CA ARG A 14 13.27 3.58 10.63
C ARG A 14 11.90 4.19 10.88
N ILE A 15 11.07 4.37 9.85
CA ILE A 15 9.74 4.96 10.04
C ILE A 15 8.81 4.03 10.82
N VAL A 16 8.88 2.72 10.55
CA VAL A 16 8.12 1.70 11.29
C VAL A 16 8.59 1.65 12.75
N GLU A 17 9.91 1.64 12.99
CA GLU A 17 10.48 1.66 14.34
C GLU A 17 10.18 2.95 15.11
N SER A 18 9.96 4.07 14.41
CA SER A 18 9.69 5.38 15.01
C SER A 18 8.24 5.59 15.42
N GLU A 19 7.36 4.61 15.23
CA GLU A 19 5.91 4.70 15.48
C GLU A 19 5.21 5.84 14.70
N LEU A 20 5.84 6.33 13.62
CA LEU A 20 5.28 7.35 12.73
C LEU A 20 4.28 6.77 11.71
N VAL A 21 4.26 5.45 11.56
CA VAL A 21 3.36 4.72 10.68
C VAL A 21 2.77 3.53 11.42
N LEU A 22 1.60 3.08 10.97
CA LEU A 22 1.01 1.83 11.41
C LEU A 22 1.89 0.64 10.98
N PRO A 23 1.87 -0.47 11.73
CA PRO A 23 2.48 -1.71 11.30
C PRO A 23 1.96 -2.14 9.92
N ALA A 24 2.83 -2.73 9.09
CA ALA A 24 2.44 -3.19 7.77
C ALA A 24 1.30 -4.24 7.81
N GLY A 25 1.23 -5.05 8.87
CA GLY A 25 0.13 -5.99 9.08
C GLY A 25 -1.22 -5.29 9.23
N ASP A 26 -1.29 -4.26 10.08
CA ASP A 26 -2.52 -3.47 10.29
C ASP A 26 -2.95 -2.76 9.01
N LEU A 27 -2.00 -2.23 8.23
CA LEU A 27 -2.28 -1.60 6.93
C LEU A 27 -2.77 -2.63 5.89
N LEU A 28 -2.22 -3.84 5.92
CA LEU A 28 -2.65 -4.92 5.05
C LEU A 28 -4.07 -5.40 5.40
N ASP A 29 -4.39 -5.55 6.68
CA ASP A 29 -5.74 -5.90 7.13
C ASP A 29 -6.78 -4.87 6.66
N ILE A 30 -6.42 -3.58 6.68
CA ILE A 30 -7.28 -2.50 6.15
C ILE A 30 -7.43 -2.61 4.62
N ALA A 31 -6.34 -2.89 3.91
CA ALA A 31 -6.34 -3.06 2.46
C ALA A 31 -7.18 -4.27 2.02
N GLU A 32 -7.00 -5.43 2.66
CA GLU A 32 -7.77 -6.65 2.38
C GLU A 32 -9.26 -6.45 2.67
N ALA A 33 -9.60 -5.74 3.75
CA ALA A 33 -11.00 -5.43 4.09
C ALA A 33 -11.68 -4.48 3.10
N ARG A 34 -10.93 -3.85 2.18
CA ARG A 34 -11.47 -2.90 1.21
C ARG A 34 -12.31 -3.60 0.14
N HIS A 35 -11.93 -4.82 -0.25
CA HIS A 35 -12.54 -5.59 -1.32
C HIS A 35 -13.07 -6.93 -0.79
N PRO A 36 -14.30 -7.35 -1.15
CA PRO A 36 -14.86 -8.62 -0.70
C PRO A 36 -13.96 -9.81 -1.04
N GLY A 37 -13.60 -10.57 -0.01
CA GLY A 37 -12.70 -11.72 -0.20
C GLY A 37 -11.26 -11.36 -0.57
N GLY A 38 -10.88 -10.08 -0.44
CA GLY A 38 -9.53 -9.58 -0.66
C GLY A 38 -8.49 -10.40 0.10
N ARG A 39 -7.47 -10.88 -0.61
CA ARG A 39 -6.42 -11.74 -0.07
C ARG A 39 -5.07 -11.36 -0.62
N GLY A 40 -4.10 -11.36 0.29
CA GLY A 40 -2.69 -11.36 -0.05
C GLY A 40 -2.19 -9.98 -0.44
N ALA A 41 -0.91 -9.76 -0.15
CA ALA A 41 -0.15 -8.68 -0.71
C ALA A 41 0.76 -9.25 -1.80
N LEU A 42 0.55 -8.84 -3.05
CA LEU A 42 1.48 -9.17 -4.14
C LEU A 42 2.72 -8.25 -4.13
N GLY A 43 2.56 -7.06 -3.57
CA GLY A 43 3.61 -6.08 -3.31
C GLY A 43 3.36 -5.32 -2.01
N LEU A 44 4.44 -4.92 -1.33
CA LEU A 44 4.40 -4.15 -0.09
C LEU A 44 5.51 -3.10 -0.11
N GLU A 45 5.12 -1.84 -0.22
CA GLU A 45 6.09 -0.75 -0.30
C GLU A 45 5.67 0.43 0.56
N PHE A 46 6.62 0.97 1.33
CA PHE A 46 6.49 2.29 1.90
C PHE A 46 7.10 3.33 0.96
N GLY A 47 6.52 4.53 0.95
CA GLY A 47 7.05 5.66 0.22
C GLY A 47 6.69 6.98 0.88
N ARG A 48 7.26 8.08 0.38
CA ARG A 48 6.85 9.43 0.77
C ARG A 48 5.79 9.94 -0.20
N TYR A 49 4.82 10.66 0.32
CA TYR A 49 3.91 11.41 -0.52
C TYR A 49 4.65 12.57 -1.19
N GLU A 50 4.60 12.66 -2.52
CA GLU A 50 5.28 13.73 -3.27
C GLU A 50 4.79 15.14 -2.87
N GLY A 51 3.54 15.27 -2.41
CA GLY A 51 2.99 16.53 -1.93
C GLY A 51 3.40 16.92 -0.51
N SER A 52 4.06 16.04 0.26
CA SER A 52 4.51 16.35 1.63
C SER A 52 5.66 15.45 2.10
N ALA A 53 6.78 16.05 2.47
CA ALA A 53 7.96 15.35 2.98
C ALA A 53 7.75 14.62 4.32
N SER A 54 6.69 14.94 5.06
CA SER A 54 6.36 14.37 6.37
C SER A 54 5.21 13.35 6.33
N ARG A 55 4.67 13.06 5.15
CA ARG A 55 3.58 12.08 4.99
C ARG A 55 4.13 10.85 4.28
N TYR A 56 3.89 9.69 4.90
CA TYR A 56 4.25 8.40 4.35
C TYR A 56 3.02 7.72 3.78
N LEU A 57 3.22 6.99 2.69
CA LEU A 57 2.22 6.18 2.04
C LEU A 57 2.67 4.72 2.06
N PHE A 58 1.68 3.84 2.08
CA PHE A 58 1.86 2.41 1.97
C PHE A 58 1.11 1.93 0.73
N SER A 59 1.84 1.31 -0.19
CA SER A 59 1.31 0.73 -1.41
C SER A 59 1.25 -0.77 -1.29
N THR A 60 0.12 -1.35 -1.66
CA THR A 60 -0.06 -2.79 -1.74
C THR A 60 -1.04 -3.16 -2.85
N GLU A 61 -0.99 -4.43 -3.24
CA GLU A 61 -1.87 -5.01 -4.23
C GLU A 61 -2.66 -6.14 -3.58
N VAL A 62 -3.98 -6.09 -3.69
CA VAL A 62 -4.90 -7.08 -3.12
C VAL A 62 -5.65 -7.76 -4.26
N GLU A 63 -5.70 -9.09 -4.26
CA GLU A 63 -6.53 -9.87 -5.17
C GLU A 63 -7.88 -10.16 -4.49
N ASP A 64 -8.99 -9.85 -5.16
CA ASP A 64 -10.33 -10.16 -4.65
C ASP A 64 -10.79 -11.59 -4.99
N GLU A 65 -12.02 -11.95 -4.59
CA GLU A 65 -12.55 -13.29 -4.84
C GLU A 65 -12.82 -13.61 -6.31
N GLU A 66 -12.88 -12.60 -7.19
CA GLU A 66 -13.04 -12.74 -8.63
C GLU A 66 -11.69 -12.87 -9.36
N GLY A 67 -10.58 -12.73 -8.63
CA GLY A 67 -9.22 -12.74 -9.16
C GLY A 67 -8.78 -11.37 -9.70
N THR A 68 -9.53 -10.30 -9.42
CA THR A 68 -9.17 -8.95 -9.82
C THR A 68 -8.13 -8.39 -8.84
N VAL A 69 -7.04 -7.85 -9.38
CA VAL A 69 -5.98 -7.22 -8.57
C VAL A 69 -6.25 -5.73 -8.44
N TRP A 70 -6.19 -5.23 -7.20
CA TRP A 70 -6.43 -3.85 -6.84
C TRP A 70 -5.16 -3.24 -6.26
N GLN A 71 -4.64 -2.19 -6.89
CA GLN A 71 -3.59 -1.36 -6.32
C GLN A 71 -4.20 -0.37 -5.34
N LEU A 72 -3.81 -0.52 -4.08
CA LEU A 72 -4.24 0.32 -2.97
C LEU A 72 -3.07 1.18 -2.49
N LEU A 73 -3.36 2.46 -2.27
CA LEU A 73 -2.43 3.39 -1.63
C LEU A 73 -3.09 3.93 -0.37
N LEU A 74 -2.44 3.70 0.77
CA LEU A 74 -2.93 4.08 2.09
C LEU A 74 -2.04 5.18 2.68
N ASP A 75 -2.64 6.08 3.45
CA ASP A 75 -1.90 6.90 4.39
C ASP A 75 -1.28 5.98 5.45
N ALA A 76 0.05 5.94 5.51
CA ALA A 76 0.73 4.98 6.37
C ALA A 76 0.55 5.30 7.88
N HIS A 77 0.17 6.53 8.24
CA HIS A 77 -0.06 6.92 9.63
C HIS A 77 -1.49 6.65 10.08
N THR A 78 -2.48 6.81 9.19
CA THR A 78 -3.91 6.67 9.56
C THR A 78 -4.57 5.40 9.03
N GLY A 79 -3.99 4.75 8.03
CA GLY A 79 -4.60 3.65 7.28
C GLY A 79 -5.69 4.10 6.30
N GLU A 80 -5.90 5.40 6.11
CA GLU A 80 -6.90 5.90 5.16
C GLU A 80 -6.52 5.52 3.72
N VAL A 81 -7.42 4.86 3.01
CA VAL A 81 -7.24 4.55 1.58
C VAL A 81 -7.36 5.84 0.78
N VAL A 82 -6.25 6.26 0.16
CA VAL A 82 -6.18 7.47 -0.66
C VAL A 82 -6.21 7.17 -2.16
N GLN A 83 -5.93 5.93 -2.55
CA GLN A 83 -6.13 5.42 -3.92
C GLN A 83 -6.58 3.96 -3.88
N ASP A 84 -7.48 3.62 -4.79
CA ASP A 84 -8.10 2.30 -4.95
C ASP A 84 -8.39 2.12 -6.44
N THR A 85 -7.59 1.32 -7.12
CA THR A 85 -7.60 1.23 -8.59
C THR A 85 -7.30 -0.19 -9.03
N GLU A 86 -8.13 -0.70 -9.94
CA GLU A 86 -7.92 -1.98 -10.60
C GLU A 86 -6.62 -1.97 -11.42
N VAL A 87 -5.82 -3.02 -11.26
CA VAL A 87 -4.61 -3.27 -12.05
C VAL A 87 -5.01 -4.12 -13.25
N PRO A 88 -4.81 -3.65 -14.49
CA PRO A 88 -5.08 -4.45 -15.68
C PRO A 88 -4.21 -5.72 -15.68
N GLU A 89 -4.78 -6.84 -16.10
CA GLU A 89 -4.11 -8.16 -16.13
C GLU A 89 -2.77 -8.14 -16.91
N GLU A 90 -2.62 -7.25 -17.88
CA GLU A 90 -1.41 -7.05 -18.69
C GLU A 90 -0.23 -6.44 -17.90
N GLU A 91 -0.51 -5.79 -16.76
CA GLU A 91 0.49 -5.14 -15.90
C GLU A 91 0.90 -6.00 -14.69
N ILE A 92 0.20 -7.12 -14.45
CA ILE A 92 0.55 -8.07 -13.39
C ILE A 92 1.79 -8.86 -13.84
N PRO A 93 2.93 -8.77 -13.13
CA PRO A 93 4.13 -9.51 -13.51
C PRO A 93 3.87 -11.03 -13.42
N PRO A 94 4.43 -11.83 -14.34
CA PRO A 94 4.29 -13.28 -14.28
C PRO A 94 4.92 -13.83 -12.99
N ALA A 95 4.17 -14.69 -12.30
CA ALA A 95 4.55 -15.35 -11.05
C ALA A 95 5.80 -16.26 -11.17
#